data_AF-A0A7R9LQ02-F1
#
_entry.id   AF-A0A7R9LQ02-F1
#
_cell.length_a   1.000
_cell.length_b   1.000
_cell.length_c   1.000
_cell.angle_alpha   90.00
_cell.angle_beta   90.00
_cell.angle_gamma   90.00
#
_symmetry.space_group_name_H-M   'P 1'
#
loop_
_entity.id
_entity.type
_entity.pdbx_description
1 polymer ?
#
loop_
_entity_poly.entity_id
_entity_poly.type
_entity_poly.pdbx_seq_one_letter_code
_entity_poly.pdbx_strand_id
1 'polypeptide(L)'
;DEIQVLYTKNPTTNETYPISHGYVGSSLCAFNHLNPGYKIFTLDSNGKALDFDIHYTNMTADNIAGKDVIPKWTSEKALKKVYGLDSLTTDSWHQFLTKAQTEDKLVNLYFNYFHRYSETF
;
A
#
# COMPACT_ATOMS: atom_id res chain seq x y z
N ASP A 1 -4.41 3.76 0.21
CA ASP A 1 -3.38 2.91 -0.41
C ASP A 1 -3.85 1.47 -0.33
N GLU A 2 -4.07 0.79 -1.45
CA GLU A 2 -4.70 -0.55 -1.44
C GLU A 2 -4.09 -1.51 -2.47
N ILE A 3 -4.21 -2.81 -2.18
CA ILE A 3 -3.97 -3.92 -3.10
C ILE A 3 -5.26 -4.71 -3.31
N GLN A 4 -5.54 -5.07 -4.56
CA GLN A 4 -6.67 -5.92 -4.93
C GLN A 4 -6.16 -7.18 -5.60
N VAL A 5 -6.51 -8.35 -5.05
CA VAL A 5 -6.17 -9.65 -5.65
C VAL A 5 -7.39 -10.20 -6.38
N LEU A 6 -7.19 -10.57 -7.64
CA LEU A 6 -8.19 -11.15 -8.53
C LEU A 6 -8.07 -12.67 -8.52
N TYR A 7 -9.21 -13.34 -8.39
CA TYR A 7 -9.30 -14.79 -8.33
C TYR A 7 -10.09 -15.35 -9.50
N THR A 8 -9.78 -16.58 -9.87
CA THR A 8 -10.65 -17.39 -10.72
C THR A 8 -11.14 -18.62 -9.95
N LYS A 9 -12.13 -19.30 -10.51
CA LYS A 9 -12.74 -20.49 -9.94
C LYS A 9 -12.55 -21.67 -10.90
N ASN A 10 -12.05 -22.79 -10.38
CA ASN A 10 -12.01 -24.04 -11.13
C ASN A 10 -13.45 -24.53 -11.36
N PRO A 11 -13.88 -24.73 -12.62
CA PRO A 11 -15.27 -25.11 -12.93
C PRO A 11 -15.62 -26.54 -12.47
N THR A 12 -14.62 -27.40 -12.24
CA THR A 12 -14.80 -28.79 -11.84
C THR A 12 -14.68 -28.97 -10.33
N THR A 13 -13.66 -28.40 -9.70
CA THR A 13 -13.40 -28.58 -8.25
C THR A 13 -14.08 -27.52 -7.38
N ASN A 14 -14.61 -26.44 -7.97
CA ASN A 14 -15.10 -25.24 -7.29
C ASN A 14 -14.05 -24.49 -6.44
N GLU A 15 -12.77 -24.88 -6.49
CA GLU A 15 -11.69 -24.20 -5.79
C GLU A 15 -11.39 -22.84 -6.41
N THR A 16 -10.94 -21.89 -5.59
CA THR A 16 -10.53 -20.55 -6.03
C THR A 16 -9.03 -20.38 -5.90
N TYR A 17 -8.42 -19.70 -6.85
CA TYR A 17 -6.99 -19.41 -6.82
C TYR A 17 -6.70 -18.03 -7.41
N PRO A 18 -5.67 -17.32 -6.90
CA PRO A 18 -5.35 -15.99 -7.34
C PRO A 18 -4.70 -16.02 -8.73
N ILE A 19 -5.06 -15.07 -9.60
CA ILE A 19 -4.57 -15.01 -10.99
C ILE A 19 -3.88 -13.69 -11.33
N SER A 20 -4.22 -12.61 -10.63
CA SER A 20 -3.64 -11.28 -10.86
C SER A 20 -3.86 -10.39 -9.65
N HIS A 21 -3.17 -9.26 -9.60
CA HIS A 21 -3.38 -8.23 -8.60
C HIS A 21 -3.26 -6.83 -9.21
N GLY A 22 -3.89 -5.85 -8.57
CA GLY A 22 -3.82 -4.44 -8.94
C GLY A 22 -3.48 -3.57 -7.73
N TYR A 23 -2.66 -2.56 -7.96
CA TYR A 23 -2.35 -1.53 -6.96
C TYR A 23 -3.27 -0.34 -7.14
N VAL A 24 -3.94 0.06 -6.06
CA VAL A 24 -4.64 1.34 -5.99
C VAL A 24 -3.70 2.33 -5.32
N GLY A 25 -3.30 3.33 -6.09
CA GLY A 25 -2.41 4.39 -5.63
C GLY A 25 -3.07 5.33 -4.63
N SER A 26 -2.23 6.03 -3.87
CA SER A 26 -2.64 7.15 -3.03
C SER A 26 -3.05 8.36 -3.87
N SER A 27 -3.92 9.22 -3.33
CA SER A 27 -4.34 10.47 -3.96
C SER A 27 -3.42 11.64 -3.56
N LEU A 28 -3.09 12.54 -4.48
CA LEU A 28 -2.49 13.81 -4.08
C LEU A 28 -3.51 14.73 -3.36
N CYS A 29 -4.80 14.57 -3.68
CA CYS A 29 -5.86 15.29 -2.99
C CYS A 29 -6.15 14.67 -1.61
N ALA A 30 -6.38 15.52 -0.61
CA ALA A 30 -6.69 15.11 0.77
C ALA A 30 -8.16 14.68 0.99
N PHE A 31 -9.01 14.72 -0.04
CA PHE A 31 -10.43 14.39 0.06
C PHE A 31 -10.65 12.88 0.28
N ASN A 32 -11.25 12.42 1.39
CA ASN A 32 -11.52 13.11 2.65
C ASN A 32 -10.66 12.53 3.77
N HIS A 33 -10.07 13.41 4.57
CA HIS A 33 -9.34 13.09 5.80
C HIS A 33 -8.07 12.26 5.60
N LEU A 34 -7.42 12.37 4.44
CA LEU A 34 -6.19 11.64 4.18
C LEU A 34 -5.04 12.58 3.84
N ASN A 35 -3.86 12.28 4.37
CA ASN A 35 -2.61 12.91 3.97
C ASN A 35 -2.36 12.73 2.47
N PRO A 36 -2.01 13.78 1.70
CA PRO A 36 -1.52 13.65 0.33
C PRO A 36 -0.41 12.62 0.23
N GLY A 37 -0.45 11.80 -0.83
CA GLY A 37 0.55 10.75 -1.02
C GLY A 37 0.66 10.26 -2.45
N TYR A 38 1.79 9.63 -2.76
CA TYR A 38 2.06 8.97 -4.04
C TYR A 38 2.93 7.74 -3.84
N LYS A 39 3.02 6.89 -4.87
CA LYS A 39 3.87 5.69 -4.91
C LYS A 39 4.92 5.80 -5.99
N ILE A 40 6.09 5.23 -5.75
CA ILE A 40 7.10 5.00 -6.78
C ILE A 40 7.36 3.51 -6.86
N PHE A 41 7.19 2.92 -8.05
CA PHE A 41 7.51 1.52 -8.29
C PHE A 41 8.90 1.40 -8.88
N THR A 42 9.69 0.45 -8.37
CA THR A 42 10.92 0.01 -9.02
C THR A 42 10.60 -1.20 -9.87
N LEU A 43 10.86 -1.12 -11.17
CA LEU A 43 10.59 -2.18 -12.14
C LEU A 43 11.89 -2.82 -12.64
N ASP A 44 11.83 -4.08 -13.05
CA ASP A 44 12.89 -4.72 -13.82
C ASP A 44 12.85 -4.30 -15.30
N SER A 45 13.80 -4.81 -16.11
CA SER A 45 13.88 -4.51 -17.54
C SER A 45 12.66 -4.97 -18.35
N ASN A 46 11.84 -5.86 -17.81
CA ASN A 46 10.63 -6.39 -18.44
C ASN A 46 9.36 -5.69 -17.92
N GLY A 47 9.51 -4.65 -17.08
CA GLY A 47 8.39 -3.91 -16.50
C GLY A 47 7.72 -4.59 -15.30
N LYS A 48 8.31 -5.66 -14.74
CA LYS A 48 7.79 -6.31 -13.53
C LYS A 48 8.21 -5.51 -12.30
N ALA A 49 7.25 -5.27 -11.39
CA ALA A 49 7.53 -4.61 -10.12
C ALA A 49 8.43 -5.47 -9.20
N LEU A 50 9.54 -4.90 -8.76
CA LEU A 50 10.50 -5.50 -7.84
C LEU A 50 10.31 -5.02 -6.39
N ASP A 51 9.94 -3.75 -6.25
CA ASP A 51 9.64 -3.08 -4.98
C ASP A 51 8.81 -1.81 -5.24
N PHE A 52 8.36 -1.17 -4.17
CA PHE A 52 7.74 0.16 -4.22
C PHE A 52 8.02 0.96 -2.96
N ASP A 53 7.98 2.28 -3.12
CA ASP A 53 8.09 3.27 -2.06
C ASP A 53 6.74 4.00 -1.90
N ILE A 54 6.39 4.36 -0.67
CA ILE A 54 5.23 5.20 -0.36
C ILE A 54 5.73 6.53 0.17
N HIS A 55 5.22 7.61 -0.40
CA HIS A 55 5.49 8.96 0.05
C HIS A 55 4.19 9.62 0.51
N TYR A 56 4.26 10.31 1.64
CA TYR A 56 3.14 11.08 2.17
C TYR A 56 3.63 12.27 2.98
N THR A 57 2.76 13.25 3.17
CA THR A 57 3.05 14.46 3.97
C THR A 57 2.23 14.42 5.25
N ASN A 58 2.74 14.93 6.37
CA ASN A 58 1.92 15.05 7.59
C ASN A 58 1.25 16.42 7.59
N MET A 59 -0.01 16.46 7.14
CA MET A 59 -0.74 17.73 7.03
C MET A 59 -0.90 18.45 8.37
N THR A 60 -1.06 17.74 9.49
CA THR A 60 -1.16 18.38 10.81
C THR A 60 0.13 19.15 11.11
N ALA A 61 1.27 18.49 10.97
CA ALA A 61 2.58 19.10 11.22
C ALA A 61 2.88 20.25 10.23
N ASP A 62 2.59 20.05 8.95
CA ASP A 62 2.82 21.07 7.91
C ASP A 62 1.94 22.31 8.14
N ASN A 63 0.68 22.12 8.54
CA ASN A 63 -0.23 23.23 8.85
C ASN A 63 0.20 24.00 10.11
N ILE A 64 0.71 23.31 11.13
CA ILE A 64 1.26 23.94 12.34
C ILE A 64 2.51 24.76 12.02
N ALA A 65 3.37 24.27 11.11
CA ALA A 65 4.59 24.96 10.69
C ALA A 65 4.30 26.28 9.95
N GLY A 66 3.13 26.37 9.30
CA GLY A 66 2.62 27.59 8.69
C GLY A 66 2.88 27.70 7.19
N LYS A 67 2.14 28.59 6.53
CA LYS A 67 2.02 28.69 5.07
C LYS A 67 3.32 28.96 4.30
N ASP A 68 4.33 29.51 4.98
CA ASP A 68 5.60 29.90 4.36
C ASP A 68 6.66 28.78 4.45
N VAL A 69 6.30 27.64 5.08
CA VAL A 69 7.14 26.45 5.19
C VAL A 69 6.77 25.46 4.09
N ILE A 70 7.79 24.94 3.40
CA ILE A 70 7.60 23.90 2.39
C ILE A 70 7.20 22.59 3.09
N PRO A 71 6.09 21.93 2.70
CA PRO A 71 5.66 20.69 3.30
C PRO A 71 6.73 19.60 3.25
N LYS A 72 6.88 18.86 4.34
CA LYS A 72 7.89 17.79 4.43
C LYS A 72 7.28 16.46 4.00
N TRP A 73 7.82 15.90 2.93
CA TRP A 73 7.48 14.56 2.47
C TRP A 73 8.24 13.48 3.25
N THR A 74 7.50 12.63 3.94
CA THR A 74 7.98 11.38 4.52
C THR A 74 8.02 10.32 3.43
N SER A 75 9.07 9.50 3.42
CA SER A 75 9.28 8.45 2.43
C SER A 75 9.54 7.14 3.16
N GLU A 76 8.63 6.19 3.00
CA GLU A 76 8.84 4.82 3.41
C GLU A 76 9.35 4.05 2.20
N LYS A 77 10.52 3.42 2.35
CA LYS A 77 11.24 2.78 1.26
C LYS A 77 11.23 1.27 1.38
N ALA A 78 11.31 0.59 0.24
CA ALA A 78 11.37 -0.86 0.16
C ALA A 78 10.20 -1.52 0.91
N LEU A 79 8.97 -1.11 0.57
CA LEU A 79 7.76 -1.57 1.26
C LEU A 79 7.57 -3.08 1.17
N LYS A 80 8.15 -3.75 0.16
CA LYS A 80 8.20 -5.21 0.13
C LYS A 80 8.78 -5.78 1.44
N LYS A 81 9.88 -5.21 1.94
CA LYS A 81 10.49 -5.61 3.21
C LYS A 81 9.62 -5.23 4.41
N VAL A 82 9.00 -4.05 4.39
CA VAL A 82 8.12 -3.58 5.47
C VAL A 82 6.93 -4.50 5.67
N TYR A 83 6.30 -4.95 4.57
CA TYR A 83 5.21 -5.92 4.58
C TYR A 83 5.68 -7.36 4.77
N GLY A 84 6.98 -7.62 4.86
CA GLY A 84 7.54 -8.96 5.02
C GLY A 84 7.29 -9.89 3.81
N LEU A 85 7.25 -9.33 2.61
CA LEU A 85 7.02 -10.06 1.37
C LEU A 85 8.35 -10.52 0.75
N ASP A 86 8.38 -11.72 0.21
CA ASP A 86 9.55 -12.20 -0.57
C ASP A 86 9.55 -11.62 -1.99
N SER A 87 8.36 -11.35 -2.54
CA SER A 87 8.17 -10.80 -3.87
C SER A 87 6.88 -9.99 -3.96
N LEU A 88 6.71 -9.25 -5.07
CA LEU A 88 5.46 -8.56 -5.39
C LEU A 88 4.56 -9.38 -6.33
N THR A 89 4.65 -10.70 -6.29
CA THR A 89 3.78 -11.58 -7.09
C THR A 89 2.38 -11.63 -6.49
N THR A 90 1.43 -12.09 -7.29
CA THR A 90 0.05 -12.30 -6.84
C THR A 90 -0.02 -13.26 -5.65
N ASP A 91 0.77 -14.35 -5.66
CA ASP A 91 0.78 -15.33 -4.57
C ASP A 91 1.32 -14.73 -3.27
N SER A 92 2.36 -13.89 -3.34
CA SER A 92 2.89 -13.20 -2.16
C SER A 92 1.84 -12.26 -1.54
N TRP A 93 1.08 -11.53 -2.36
CA TRP A 93 -0.02 -10.70 -1.87
C TRP A 93 -1.18 -11.51 -1.31
N HIS A 94 -1.56 -12.61 -1.97
CA HIS A 94 -2.58 -13.52 -1.46
C HIS A 94 -2.21 -14.05 -0.07
N GLN A 95 -0.98 -14.56 0.09
CA GLN A 95 -0.49 -15.06 1.38
C GLN A 95 -0.47 -13.98 2.46
N PHE A 96 -0.03 -12.77 2.12
CA PHE A 96 -0.07 -11.64 3.05
C PHE A 96 -1.49 -11.33 3.51
N LEU A 97 -2.44 -11.22 2.57
CA LEU A 97 -3.84 -10.92 2.90
C LEU A 97 -4.47 -12.03 3.73
N THR A 98 -4.19 -13.30 3.43
CA THR A 98 -4.66 -14.43 4.24
C THR A 98 -4.12 -14.39 5.67
N LYS A 99 -2.83 -14.06 5.86
CA LYS A 99 -2.25 -13.88 7.21
C LYS A 99 -2.86 -12.67 7.92
N ALA A 100 -3.06 -11.56 7.22
CA ALA A 100 -3.64 -10.34 7.78
C ALA A 100 -5.08 -10.52 8.28
N GLN A 101 -5.80 -11.58 7.87
CA GLN A 101 -7.13 -11.91 8.42
C GLN A 101 -7.09 -12.36 9.88
N THR A 102 -5.95 -12.87 10.36
CA THR A 102 -5.81 -13.41 11.73
C THR A 102 -4.67 -12.76 12.51
N GLU A 103 -3.81 -11.97 11.86
CA GLU A 103 -2.68 -11.30 12.49
C GLU A 103 -2.92 -9.77 12.60
N ASP A 104 -3.34 -9.31 13.78
CA ASP A 104 -3.64 -7.90 14.07
C ASP A 104 -2.50 -6.94 13.70
N LYS A 105 -1.25 -7.39 13.84
CA LYS A 105 -0.09 -6.58 13.48
C LYS A 105 -0.04 -6.28 11.98
N LEU A 106 -0.39 -7.25 11.14
CA LEU A 106 -0.35 -7.09 9.68
C LEU A 106 -1.52 -6.23 9.20
N VAL A 107 -2.73 -6.41 9.77
CA VAL A 107 -3.87 -5.56 9.41
C VAL A 107 -3.64 -4.12 9.87
N ASN A 108 -3.07 -3.89 11.05
CA ASN A 108 -2.75 -2.54 11.54
C ASN A 108 -1.66 -1.88 10.69
N LEU A 109 -0.61 -2.64 10.32
CA LEU A 109 0.41 -2.16 9.39
C LEU A 109 -0.22 -1.72 8.07
N TYR A 110 -1.06 -2.57 7.48
CA TYR A 110 -1.76 -2.27 6.23
C TYR A 110 -2.69 -1.06 6.37
N PHE A 111 -3.46 -0.99 7.45
CA PHE A 111 -4.40 0.10 7.75
C PHE A 111 -3.70 1.46 7.87
N ASN A 112 -2.52 1.51 8.52
CA ASN A 112 -1.74 2.73 8.64
C ASN A 112 -1.32 3.27 7.28
N TYR A 113 -0.85 2.41 6.38
CA TYR A 113 -0.51 2.81 5.01
C TYR A 113 -1.74 3.14 4.18
N PHE A 114 -2.83 2.39 4.34
CA PHE A 114 -4.10 2.67 3.68
C PHE A 114 -4.54 4.11 3.94
N HIS A 115 -4.46 4.55 5.21
CA HIS A 115 -4.79 5.89 5.66
C HIS A 115 -3.61 6.87 5.64
N ARG A 116 -2.43 6.47 5.17
CA ARG A 116 -1.23 7.33 5.07
C ARG A 116 -0.87 8.03 6.37
N TYR A 117 -0.98 7.30 7.49
CA TYR A 117 -0.75 7.80 8.84
C TYR A 117 -1.50 9.10 9.15
N SER A 118 -2.72 9.24 8.62
CA SER A 118 -3.59 10.38 8.92
C SER A 118 -4.15 10.22 10.34
N GLU A 119 -4.17 11.31 11.11
CA GLU A 119 -4.55 11.30 12.54
C GLU A 119 -6.07 11.23 12.78
N THR A 120 -6.86 11.16 11.72
CA THR A 120 -8.32 11.24 11.76
C THR A 120 -9.03 9.88 11.80
N PHE A 121 -8.30 8.77 11.94
CA PHE A 121 -8.82 7.39 11.94
C PHE A 121 -8.19 6.53 13.04
#